data_AF-A0AA50FJD1-F1
#
_entry.id   AF-A0AA50FJD1-F1
#
_cell.length_a   1.000
_cell.length_b   1.000
_cell.length_c   1.000
_cell.angle_alpha   90.00
_cell.angle_beta   90.00
_cell.angle_gamma   90.00
#
_symmetry.space_group_name_H-M   'P 1'
#
loop_
_entity.id
_entity.type
_entity.pdbx_description
1 polymer ?
#
loop_
_entity_poly.entity_id
_entity_poly.type
_entity_poly.pdbx_seq_one_letter_code
_entity_poly.pdbx_strand_id
1 'polypeptide(L)'
;GTSKELLLNPVIISRNANEKVLIESSINSIRVSIMIKQADEIEKILCKKFMRFMMMRAENFIVLRRKPVDGYHISFLITNFHTEQMYKHKLVDFVIYFMEEIDKEISEMKLAVNARARICSEE
;
A
#
# COMPACT_ATOMS: atom_id res chain seq x y z
N GLY A 1 7.66 0.81 -21.22
CA GLY A 1 9.05 0.35 -21.27
C GLY A 1 9.31 -0.14 -22.67
N THR A 2 10.40 0.32 -23.29
CA THR A 2 10.75 0.01 -24.69
C THR A 2 11.35 -1.38 -24.86
N SER A 3 11.84 -1.99 -23.78
CA SER A 3 12.47 -3.32 -23.77
C SER A 3 11.62 -4.33 -23.01
N LYS A 4 11.07 -5.33 -23.73
CA LYS A 4 10.23 -6.39 -23.13
C LYS A 4 11.06 -7.47 -22.45
N GLU A 5 12.27 -7.70 -22.95
CA GLU A 5 13.26 -8.66 -22.44
C GLU A 5 13.73 -8.37 -21.01
N LEU A 6 13.54 -7.13 -20.54
CA LEU A 6 13.88 -6.72 -19.18
C LEU A 6 12.73 -6.89 -18.18
N LEU A 7 11.53 -7.26 -18.66
CA LEU A 7 10.34 -7.43 -17.84
C LEU A 7 10.17 -8.90 -17.47
N LEU A 8 9.90 -9.16 -16.20
CA LEU A 8 9.51 -10.48 -15.71
C LEU A 8 8.00 -10.62 -15.75
N ASN A 9 7.52 -11.86 -15.66
CA ASN A 9 6.09 -12.15 -15.61
C ASN A 9 5.47 -11.54 -14.34
N PRO A 10 4.44 -10.70 -14.45
CA PRO A 10 3.70 -10.21 -13.29
C PRO A 10 3.04 -11.36 -12.52
N VAL A 11 3.05 -11.27 -11.19
CA VAL A 11 2.42 -12.26 -10.30
C VAL A 11 1.39 -11.57 -9.43
N ILE A 12 0.22 -12.21 -9.26
CA ILE A 12 -0.82 -11.76 -8.34
C ILE A 12 -0.94 -12.78 -7.21
N ILE A 13 -0.83 -12.31 -5.98
CA ILE A 13 -1.10 -13.09 -4.77
C ILE A 13 -2.41 -12.56 -4.19
N SER A 14 -3.46 -13.39 -4.17
CA SER A 14 -4.79 -12.99 -3.68
C SER A 14 -5.14 -13.79 -2.44
N ARG A 15 -5.58 -13.09 -1.38
CA ARG A 15 -6.21 -13.72 -0.21
C ARG A 15 -7.69 -14.00 -0.49
N ASN A 16 -8.36 -13.06 -1.15
CA ASN A 16 -9.73 -13.16 -1.64
C ASN A 16 -9.96 -12.15 -2.78
N ALA A 17 -11.21 -11.97 -3.22
CA ALA A 17 -11.55 -11.06 -4.32
C ALA A 17 -11.19 -9.58 -4.06
N ASN A 18 -11.13 -9.17 -2.79
CA ASN A 18 -10.96 -7.78 -2.35
C ASN A 18 -9.59 -7.51 -1.71
N GLU A 19 -8.75 -8.53 -1.54
CA GLU A 19 -7.44 -8.45 -0.91
C GLU A 19 -6.42 -9.16 -1.80
N LYS A 20 -5.59 -8.39 -2.50
CA LYS A 20 -4.58 -8.93 -3.41
C LYS A 20 -3.38 -8.00 -3.58
N VAL A 21 -2.25 -8.60 -3.90
CA VAL A 21 -1.00 -7.90 -4.22
C VAL A 21 -0.58 -8.26 -5.63
N LEU A 22 -0.29 -7.24 -6.44
CA LEU A 22 0.33 -7.39 -7.75
C LEU A 22 1.82 -7.06 -7.63
N ILE A 23 2.66 -7.98 -8.06
CA ILE A 23 4.11 -7.85 -8.09
C ILE A 23 4.55 -7.85 -9.55
N GLU A 24 5.14 -6.74 -9.98
CA GLU A 24 5.66 -6.54 -11.33
C GLU A 24 7.17 -6.31 -11.23
N SER A 25 7.95 -7.28 -11.66
CA SER A 25 9.41 -7.24 -11.56
C SER A 25 10.07 -6.96 -12.90
N SER A 26 11.25 -6.37 -12.84
CA SER A 26 12.14 -6.13 -13.98
C SER A 26 13.59 -6.33 -13.53
N ILE A 27 14.53 -6.20 -14.46
CA ILE A 27 15.97 -6.37 -14.17
C ILE A 27 16.49 -5.44 -13.05
N ASN A 28 15.97 -4.22 -12.93
CA ASN A 28 16.50 -3.18 -12.03
C ASN A 28 15.45 -2.57 -11.10
N SER A 29 14.21 -3.05 -11.14
CA SER A 29 13.16 -2.53 -10.28
C SER A 29 12.02 -3.51 -10.09
N ILE A 30 11.33 -3.38 -8.95
CA ILE A 30 10.12 -4.11 -8.61
C ILE A 30 9.04 -3.10 -8.22
N ARG A 31 7.85 -3.27 -8.79
CA ARG A 31 6.64 -2.55 -8.39
C ARG A 31 5.73 -3.50 -7.63
N VAL A 32 5.36 -3.11 -6.41
CA VAL A 32 4.44 -3.86 -5.55
C VAL A 32 3.19 -3.02 -5.34
N SER A 33 2.04 -3.50 -5.80
CA SER A 33 0.77 -2.77 -5.69
C SER A 33 -0.22 -3.56 -4.84
N ILE A 34 -0.81 -2.90 -3.84
CA ILE A 34 -1.58 -3.55 -2.79
C ILE A 34 -3.04 -3.08 -2.84
N MET A 35 -3.95 -4.06 -2.87
CA MET A 35 -5.38 -3.87 -2.68
C MET A 35 -5.72 -4.22 -1.23
N ILE A 36 -5.90 -3.17 -0.43
CA ILE A 36 -6.27 -3.21 0.99
C ILE A 36 -7.76 -3.54 1.16
N LYS A 37 -8.09 -4.29 2.23
CA LYS A 37 -9.46 -4.64 2.62
C LYS A 37 -10.30 -3.38 2.91
N GLN A 38 -11.55 -3.37 2.45
CA GLN A 38 -12.54 -2.34 2.75
C GLN A 38 -13.89 -3.01 3.02
N ALA A 39 -14.29 -3.13 4.29
CA ALA A 39 -15.51 -3.85 4.66
C ALA A 39 -16.78 -3.02 4.47
N ASP A 40 -16.69 -1.69 4.54
CA ASP A 40 -17.80 -0.76 4.37
C ASP A 40 -17.37 0.60 3.80
N GLU A 41 -18.34 1.50 3.59
CA GLU A 41 -18.07 2.83 3.04
C GLU A 41 -17.22 3.72 3.96
N ILE A 42 -17.27 3.51 5.29
CA ILE A 42 -16.42 4.25 6.23
C ILE A 42 -14.96 3.84 6.02
N GLU A 43 -14.68 2.54 6.02
CA GLU A 43 -13.32 2.02 5.77
C GLU A 43 -12.80 2.41 4.39
N LYS A 44 -13.65 2.43 3.36
CA LYS A 44 -13.28 2.89 2.02
C LYS A 44 -12.83 4.36 2.02
N ILE A 45 -13.53 5.24 2.72
CA ILE A 45 -13.14 6.65 2.84
C ILE A 45 -11.87 6.80 3.67
N LEU A 46 -11.76 6.08 4.80
CA LEU A 46 -10.58 6.09 5.67
C LEU A 46 -9.34 5.59 4.93
N CYS A 47 -9.42 4.42 4.30
CA CYS A 47 -8.36 3.85 3.47
C CYS A 47 -7.92 4.84 2.38
N LYS A 48 -8.87 5.42 1.62
CA LYS A 48 -8.57 6.39 0.58
C LYS A 48 -7.84 7.63 1.11
N LYS A 49 -8.28 8.19 2.24
CA LYS A 49 -7.64 9.35 2.86
C LYS A 49 -6.26 9.02 3.41
N PHE A 50 -6.12 7.88 4.08
CA PHE A 50 -4.85 7.44 4.66
C PHE A 50 -3.80 7.14 3.59
N MET A 51 -4.17 6.42 2.52
CA MET A 51 -3.25 6.17 1.40
C MET A 51 -2.84 7.47 0.70
N ARG A 52 -3.78 8.41 0.51
CA ARG A 52 -3.46 9.73 -0.03
C ARG A 52 -2.49 10.49 0.88
N PHE A 53 -2.67 10.44 2.19
CA PHE A 53 -1.77 11.06 3.16
C PHE A 53 -0.34 10.51 3.07
N MET A 54 -0.19 9.18 2.93
CA MET A 54 1.09 8.52 2.74
C MET A 54 1.75 8.95 1.42
N MET A 55 0.99 8.94 0.32
CA MET A 55 1.52 9.31 -1.01
C MET A 55 1.95 10.79 -1.11
N MET A 56 1.32 11.70 -0.36
CA MET A 56 1.78 13.09 -0.26
C MET A 56 3.17 13.21 0.39
N ARG A 57 3.64 12.18 1.10
CA ARG A 57 4.95 12.12 1.76
C ARG A 57 5.94 11.20 1.04
N ALA A 58 5.65 10.81 -0.21
CA ALA A 58 6.49 9.93 -0.99
C ALA A 58 7.93 10.45 -1.22
N GLU A 59 8.19 11.75 -1.03
CA GLU A 59 9.55 12.31 -1.06
C GLU A 59 10.40 11.85 0.13
N ASN A 60 9.81 11.80 1.33
CA ASN A 60 10.48 11.26 2.52
C ASN A 60 10.44 9.74 2.54
N PHE A 61 9.42 9.16 1.92
CA PHE A 61 9.20 7.73 1.88
C PHE A 61 9.58 7.17 0.51
N ILE A 62 10.90 7.09 0.29
CA ILE A 62 11.57 6.96 -1.01
C ILE A 62 11.14 5.77 -1.88
N VAL A 63 10.59 4.71 -1.27
CA VAL A 63 10.10 3.52 -1.99
C VAL A 63 8.65 3.66 -2.43
N LEU A 64 7.92 4.69 -1.99
CA LEU A 64 6.49 4.85 -2.26
C LEU A 64 6.24 5.56 -3.60
N ARG A 65 5.30 5.06 -4.40
CA ARG A 65 4.85 5.76 -5.60
C ARG A 65 3.86 6.87 -5.24
N ARG A 66 3.99 8.01 -5.93
CA ARG A 66 3.09 9.18 -5.79
C ARG A 66 1.64 8.91 -6.22
N LYS A 67 1.44 7.90 -7.06
CA LYS A 67 0.13 7.43 -7.54
C LYS A 67 0.15 5.90 -7.56
N PRO A 68 -0.90 5.20 -7.11
CA PRO A 68 -0.95 3.75 -7.20
C PRO A 68 -1.12 3.29 -8.65
N VAL A 69 -0.99 1.98 -8.89
CA VAL A 69 -1.49 1.35 -10.12
C VAL A 69 -3.02 1.39 -10.10
N ASP A 70 -3.64 1.56 -11.26
CA ASP A 70 -5.10 1.62 -11.37
C ASP A 70 -5.73 0.32 -10.84
N GLY A 71 -6.78 0.44 -10.03
CA GLY A 71 -7.39 -0.69 -9.34
C GLY A 71 -6.69 -1.12 -8.04
N TYR A 72 -5.61 -0.44 -7.63
CA TYR A 72 -4.92 -0.66 -6.35
C TYR A 72 -4.95 0.60 -5.47
N HIS A 73 -4.79 0.42 -4.16
CA HIS A 73 -4.90 1.52 -3.20
C HIS A 73 -3.57 2.22 -2.96
N ILE A 74 -2.46 1.47 -3.04
CA ILE A 74 -1.10 1.97 -2.84
C ILE A 74 -0.11 1.15 -3.65
N SER A 75 1.00 1.77 -4.06
CA SER A 75 2.06 1.07 -4.77
C SER A 75 3.44 1.52 -4.32
N PHE A 76 4.36 0.56 -4.24
CA PHE A 76 5.79 0.76 -4.05
C PHE A 76 6.54 0.63 -5.37
N LEU A 77 7.64 1.37 -5.49
CA LEU A 77 8.64 1.21 -6.55
C LEU A 77 10.00 1.07 -5.88
N ILE A 78 10.53 -0.15 -5.89
CA ILE A 78 11.83 -0.48 -5.32
C ILE A 78 12.80 -0.64 -6.49
N THR A 79 13.81 0.21 -6.59
CA THR A 79 14.83 0.18 -7.63
C THR A 79 16.11 -0.48 -7.11
N ASN A 80 17.06 -0.76 -8.01
CA ASN A 80 18.38 -1.25 -7.63
C ASN A 80 19.09 -0.29 -6.65
N PHE A 81 18.94 1.03 -6.81
CA PHE A 81 19.52 2.02 -5.90
C PHE A 81 19.03 1.86 -4.45
N HIS A 82 17.74 1.53 -4.28
CA HIS A 82 17.19 1.24 -2.96
C HIS A 82 17.84 -0.01 -2.35
N THR A 83 18.05 -1.07 -3.13
CA THR A 83 18.67 -2.31 -2.65
C THR A 83 20.20 -2.23 -2.49
N GLU A 84 20.84 -1.23 -3.10
CA GLU A 84 22.26 -0.92 -2.90
C GLU A 84 22.49 -0.16 -1.59
N GLN A 85 21.55 0.71 -1.20
CA GLN A 85 21.64 1.54 0.00
C GLN A 85 20.97 0.90 1.24
N MET A 86 19.99 0.03 1.04
CA MET A 86 19.22 -0.63 2.09
C MET A 86 19.31 -2.14 1.96
N TYR A 87 19.28 -2.84 3.10
CA TYR A 87 19.25 -4.29 3.08
C TYR A 87 17.96 -4.82 2.44
N LYS A 88 18.09 -5.56 1.34
CA LYS A 88 16.95 -6.13 0.59
C LYS A 88 15.96 -6.90 1.48
N HIS A 89 16.46 -7.66 2.46
CA HIS A 89 15.59 -8.42 3.38
C HIS A 89 14.80 -7.49 4.30
N LYS A 90 15.36 -6.34 4.70
CA LYS A 90 14.63 -5.32 5.47
C LYS A 90 13.58 -4.59 4.64
N LEU A 91 13.78 -4.42 3.34
CA LEU A 91 12.72 -3.91 2.45
C LEU A 91 11.56 -4.89 2.34
N VAL A 92 11.85 -6.20 2.29
CA VAL A 92 10.81 -7.24 2.33
C VAL A 92 10.06 -7.21 3.66
N ASP A 93 10.77 -7.23 4.79
CA ASP A 93 10.19 -7.12 6.13
C ASP A 93 9.29 -5.87 6.23
N PHE A 94 9.76 -4.75 5.70
CA PHE A 94 9.03 -3.49 5.70
C PHE A 94 7.71 -3.57 4.93
N VAL A 95 7.69 -4.16 3.73
CA VAL A 95 6.45 -4.29 2.94
C VAL A 95 5.43 -5.19 3.65
N ILE A 96 5.89 -6.28 4.28
CA ILE A 96 5.04 -7.17 5.06
C ILE A 96 4.47 -6.43 6.27
N TYR A 97 5.34 -5.78 7.05
CA TYR A 97 4.94 -4.98 8.21
C TYR A 97 3.93 -3.89 7.83
N PHE A 98 4.17 -3.19 6.72
CA PHE A 98 3.26 -2.16 6.21
C PHE A 98 1.86 -2.70 5.90
N MET A 99 1.77 -3.90 5.32
CA MET A 99 0.48 -4.55 5.05
C MET A 99 -0.26 -4.90 6.36
N GLU A 100 0.44 -5.38 7.37
CA GLU A 100 -0.17 -5.74 8.67
C GLU A 100 -0.66 -4.52 9.45
N GLU A 101 0.11 -3.44 9.47
CA GLU A 101 -0.23 -2.24 10.26
C GLU A 101 -1.33 -1.41 9.64
N ILE A 102 -1.45 -1.36 8.31
CA ILE A 102 -2.52 -0.62 7.64
C ILE A 102 -3.90 -1.11 8.06
N ASP A 103 -4.08 -2.43 8.13
CA ASP A 103 -5.37 -3.03 8.47
C ASP A 103 -5.77 -2.68 9.91
N LYS A 104 -4.78 -2.65 10.82
CA LYS A 104 -4.98 -2.23 12.22
C LYS A 104 -5.31 -0.74 12.30
N GLU A 105 -4.53 0.11 11.65
CA GLU A 105 -4.72 1.57 11.66
C GLU A 105 -6.09 1.97 11.10
N ILE A 106 -6.56 1.34 10.01
CA ILE A 106 -7.90 1.59 9.46
C ILE A 106 -8.99 1.18 10.47
N SER A 107 -8.81 0.05 11.13
CA SER A 107 -9.74 -0.44 12.15
C SER A 107 -9.80 0.51 13.35
N GLU A 108 -8.64 1.00 13.81
CA GLU A 108 -8.53 1.97 14.91
C GLU A 108 -9.17 3.32 14.54
N MET A 109 -8.90 3.83 13.34
CA MET A 109 -9.54 5.06 12.84
C MET A 109 -11.06 4.93 12.80
N LYS A 110 -11.60 3.77 12.38
CA LYS A 110 -13.04 3.52 12.36
C LYS A 110 -13.65 3.54 13.76
N LEU A 111 -13.01 2.86 14.72
CA LEU A 111 -13.44 2.87 16.12
C LEU A 111 -13.43 4.30 16.69
N ALA A 112 -12.39 5.08 16.39
CA ALA A 112 -12.26 6.46 16.84
C ALA A 112 -13.31 7.41 16.22
N VAL A 113 -13.74 7.17 14.99
CA VAL A 113 -14.85 7.92 14.37
C VAL A 113 -16.18 7.56 15.05
N ASN A 114 -16.45 6.28 15.26
CA ASN A 114 -17.70 5.83 15.90
C ASN A 114 -17.82 6.29 17.35
N ALA A 115 -16.74 6.24 18.13
CA ALA A 115 -16.72 6.73 19.50
C ALA A 115 -17.02 8.23 19.58
N ARG A 116 -16.41 9.04 18.70
CA ARG A 116 -16.68 10.49 18.63
C ARG A 116 -18.11 10.79 18.20
N ALA A 117 -18.63 10.07 17.21
CA ALA A 117 -20.02 10.25 16.76
C ALA A 117 -21.03 9.98 17.89
N ARG A 118 -20.77 8.99 18.74
CA ARG A 118 -21.60 8.71 19.92
C ARG A 118 -21.61 9.87 20.90
N ILE A 119 -20.43 10.37 21.28
CA ILE A 119 -20.29 11.51 22.21
C ILE A 119 -21.04 12.74 21.67
N CYS A 120 -20.84 13.08 20.40
CA CYS A 120 -21.53 14.22 19.76
C CYS A 120 -23.04 14.03 19.60
N SER A 121 -23.57 12.82 19.77
CA SER A 121 -25.01 12.57 19.75
C SER A 121 -25.64 12.62 21.15
N GLU A 122 -24.82 12.49 22.20
CA GLU A 122 -25.22 12.59 23.60
C GLU A 122 -25.16 14.05 24.10
N GLU A 123 -24.32 14.89 23.48
CA GLU A 123 -24.27 16.36 23.63
C GLU A 123 -25.41 17.07 22.88
#